data_AF-A0A7W1PXW9-F1
#
_entry.id   AF-A0A7W1PXW9-F1
#
_cell.length_a   1.000
_cell.length_b   1.000
_cell.length_c   1.000
_cell.angle_alpha   90.00
_cell.angle_beta   90.00
_cell.angle_gamma   90.00
#
_symmetry.space_group_name_H-M   'P 1'
#
loop_
_entity.id
_entity.type
_entity.pdbx_description
1 polymer ?
#
loop_
_entity_poly.entity_id
_entity_poly.type
_entity_poly.pdbx_seq_one_letter_code
_entity_poly.pdbx_strand_id
1 'polypeptide(L)' 'IITLAWKVSAHMVGMGGLAGAVIGLSVKFSINLQVLIISLLILSGLVGYARLQLSAHTHTQVYFGFLIGLASMLLLIVGV' A
#
# COMPACT_ATOMS: atom_id res chain seq x y z
N ILE A 1 -14.25 6.64 -6.46
CA ILE A 1 -14.53 5.57 -7.46
C ILE A 1 -13.60 5.82 -8.64
N ILE A 2 -12.57 4.99 -8.85
CA ILE A 2 -11.64 5.12 -9.98
C ILE A 2 -11.91 3.98 -10.97
N THR A 3 -12.60 4.36 -12.05
CA THR A 3 -12.64 3.86 -13.45
C THR A 3 -13.07 2.42 -13.82
N LEU A 4 -13.70 2.36 -15.00
CA LEU A 4 -14.62 1.37 -15.56
C LEU A 4 -14.00 0.13 -16.24
N ALA A 5 -12.67 -0.10 -16.19
CA ALA A 5 -12.06 -1.23 -16.90
C ALA A 5 -11.13 -2.12 -16.06
N TRP A 6 -10.50 -1.59 -15.00
CA TRP A 6 -9.69 -2.39 -14.07
C TRP A 6 -9.76 -1.76 -12.68
N LYS A 7 -10.62 -2.30 -11.81
CA LYS A 7 -10.87 -1.75 -10.47
C LYS A 7 -9.78 -2.22 -9.50
N VAL A 8 -8.57 -1.67 -9.63
CA VAL A 8 -7.55 -1.79 -8.59
C VAL A 8 -8.09 -1.14 -7.31
N SER A 9 -7.92 -1.80 -6.16
CA SER A 9 -8.52 -1.31 -4.92
C SER A 9 -7.85 -0.01 -4.47
N ALA A 10 -8.56 1.13 -4.56
CA ALA A 10 -8.04 2.43 -4.15
C ALA A 10 -7.61 2.46 -2.67
N HIS A 11 -8.29 1.68 -1.81
CA HIS A 11 -7.89 1.53 -0.41
C HIS A 11 -6.53 0.84 -0.31
N MET A 12 -6.29 -0.20 -1.11
CA MET A 12 -4.99 -0.89 -1.12
C MET A 12 -3.90 -0.03 -1.74
N VAL A 13 -4.21 0.76 -2.78
CA VAL A 13 -3.27 1.76 -3.32
C VAL A 13 -2.89 2.77 -2.24
N GLY A 14 -3.86 3.27 -1.46
CA GLY A 14 -3.58 4.16 -0.33
C GLY A 14 -2.73 3.52 0.76
N MET A 15 -3.08 2.30 1.20
CA MET A 15 -2.33 1.56 2.22
C MET A 15 -0.91 1.24 1.76
N GLY A 16 -0.75 0.81 0.50
CA GLY A 16 0.54 0.61 -0.15
C GLY A 16 1.35 1.90 -0.21
N GLY A 17 0.73 3.00 -0.62
CA GLY A 17 1.35 4.32 -0.68
C GLY A 17 1.87 4.80 0.68
N LEU A 18 1.06 4.65 1.74
CA LEU A 18 1.48 4.99 3.10
C LEU A 18 2.67 4.14 3.56
N ALA A 19 2.62 2.82 3.33
CA ALA A 19 3.72 1.92 3.67
C ALA A 19 5.00 2.29 2.88
N GLY A 20 4.89 2.48 1.56
CA GLY A 20 5.99 2.88 0.69
C GLY A 20 6.59 4.23 1.09
N ALA A 21 5.76 5.18 1.51
CA ALA A 21 6.22 6.48 1.97
C ALA A 21 7.03 6.38 3.27
N VAL A 22 6.53 5.64 4.26
CA VAL A 22 7.22 5.45 5.55
C VAL A 22 8.52 4.66 5.36
N ILE A 23 8.53 3.63 4.51
CA ILE A 23 9.75 2.90 4.17
C ILE A 23 10.74 3.83 3.47
N GLY A 24 10.30 4.62 2.50
CA GLY A 24 11.14 5.58 1.77
C GLY A 24 11.78 6.61 2.71
N LEU A 25 11.00 7.15 3.66
CA LEU A 25 11.52 8.06 4.69
C LEU A 25 12.54 7.37 5.60
N SER A 26 12.25 6.14 6.04
CA SER A 26 13.17 5.35 6.87
C SER A 26 14.52 5.15 6.19
N VAL A 27 14.51 4.80 4.89
CA VAL A 27 15.72 4.59 4.10
C VAL A 27 16.44 5.91 3.81
N LYS A 28 15.72 6.95 3.37
CA LYS A 28 16.32 8.23 2.95
C LYS A 28 16.99 9.00 4.08
N PHE A 29 16.39 8.99 5.26
CA PHE A 29 16.87 9.72 6.42
C PHE A 29 17.59 8.83 7.44
N SER A 30 17.76 7.53 7.15
CA SER A 30 18.35 6.54 8.06
C SER A 30 17.71 6.53 9.45
N ILE A 31 16.41 6.77 9.52
CA ILE A 31 15.62 6.77 10.76
C ILE A 31 14.96 5.41 10.97
N ASN A 32 14.97 4.92 12.22
CA ASN A 32 14.32 3.66 12.55
C ASN A 32 12.80 3.87 12.72
N LEU A 33 12.05 3.45 11.70
CA LEU A 33 10.58 3.42 11.71
C LEU A 33 10.02 1.99 11.70
N GLN A 34 10.82 1.00 12.14
CA GLN A 34 10.49 -0.42 12.01
C GLN A 34 9.14 -0.79 12.63
N VAL A 35 8.86 -0.30 13.85
CA VAL A 35 7.58 -0.55 14.54
C VAL A 35 6.39 0.01 13.75
N LEU A 36 6.55 1.21 13.18
CA LEU A 36 5.52 1.85 12.37
C LEU A 36 5.29 1.10 11.05
N ILE A 37 6.37 0.65 10.40
CA ILE A 37 6.30 -0.14 9.16
C ILE A 37 5.55 -1.44 9.42
N ILE A 38 5.92 -2.18 10.47
CA ILE A 38 5.24 -3.44 10.84
C ILE A 38 3.75 -3.18 11.11
N SER A 39 3.43 -2.12 11.87
CA SER A 39 2.04 -1.75 12.17
C SER A 39 1.25 -1.44 10.90
N LEU A 40 1.84 -0.69 9.96
CA LEU A 40 1.20 -0.38 8.68
C LEU A 40 0.98 -1.63 7.82
N LEU A 41 1.91 -2.59 7.81
CA LEU A 41 1.75 -3.85 7.08
C LEU A 41 0.60 -4.70 7.67
N ILE A 42 0.51 -4.79 8.99
CA ILE A 42 -0.60 -5.49 9.67
C ILE A 42 -1.94 -4.83 9.34
N LEU A 43 -2.02 -3.49 9.47
CA LEU A 43 -3.23 -2.73 9.13
C LEU A 43 -3.60 -2.88 7.65
N SER A 44 -2.62 -2.90 6.75
CA SER A 44 -2.83 -3.14 5.32
C SER A 44 -3.41 -4.52 5.06
N GLY A 45 -2.94 -5.55 5.79
CA GLY A 45 -3.50 -6.89 5.75
C GLY A 45 -4.97 -6.94 6.20
N LEU A 46 -5.30 -6.27 7.30
CA LEU A 46 -6.69 -6.18 7.80
C LEU A 46 -7.61 -5.46 6.80
N VAL A 47 -7.15 -4.34 6.23
CA VAL A 47 -7.90 -3.61 5.20
C VAL A 47 -8.09 -4.47 3.94
N GLY A 48 -7.03 -5.15 3.49
CA GLY A 48 -7.07 -6.06 2.35
C GLY A 48 -8.06 -7.21 2.56
N TYR A 49 -8.02 -7.84 3.73
CA TYR A 49 -8.97 -8.88 4.11
C TYR A 49 -10.42 -8.35 4.11
N ALA A 50 -10.67 -7.17 4.69
CA ALA A 50 -11.99 -6.56 4.66
C ALA A 50 -12.48 -6.28 3.24
N ARG A 51 -11.59 -5.85 2.32
CA ARG A 51 -11.95 -5.62 0.91
C ARG A 51 -12.32 -6.91 0.17
N LEU A 52 -11.66 -8.03 0.50
CA LEU A 52 -11.98 -9.34 -0.04
C LEU A 52 -13.31 -9.86 0.51
N GLN A 53 -13.54 -9.72 1.82
CA GLN A 53 -14.78 -10.17 2.47
C GLN A 53 -16.02 -9.41 1.97
N LEU A 54 -15.88 -8.12 1.66
CA LEU A 54 -16.96 -7.34 1.05
C LEU A 54 -17.24 -7.74 -0.42
N SER A 55 -16.55 -8.75 -0.97
CA SER A 55 -16.63 -9.18 -2.38
C SER A 55 -16.47 -8.03 -3.38
N ALA A 56 -15.84 -6.94 -2.95
CA ALA A 56 -15.71 -5.72 -3.73
C ALA A 56 -14.56 -5.84 -4.76
N HIS A 57 -13.58 -6.71 -4.50
CA HIS A 57 -12.38 -6.91 -5.30
C HIS A 57 -11.89 -8.36 -5.24
N THR A 58 -11.13 -8.77 -6.25
CA THR A 58 -10.40 -10.05 -6.26
C THR A 58 -9.08 -9.95 -5.49
N HIS A 59 -8.52 -11.10 -5.08
CA HIS A 59 -7.17 -11.19 -4.49
C HIS A 59 -6.12 -10.44 -5.32
N THR A 60 -6.14 -10.64 -6.64
CA THR A 60 -5.23 -9.97 -7.56
C THR A 60 -5.35 -8.45 -7.51
N GLN A 61 -6.57 -7.90 -7.50
CA GLN A 61 -6.79 -6.44 -7.43
C GLN A 61 -6.33 -5.82 -6.10
N VAL A 62 -6.45 -6.56 -5.00
CA VAL A 62 -6.00 -6.13 -3.67
C VAL A 62 -4.48 -6.08 -3.60
N TYR A 63 -3.79 -7.15 -4.01
CA TYR A 63 -2.32 -7.19 -4.00
C TYR A 63 -1.69 -6.23 -5.01
N PHE A 64 -2.23 -6.15 -6.23
CA PHE A 64 -1.75 -5.18 -7.22
C PHE A 64 -1.93 -3.75 -6.74
N GLY A 65 -3.06 -3.42 -6.11
CA GLY A 65 -3.28 -2.09 -5.54
C GLY A 65 -2.22 -1.74 -4.51
N PHE A 66 -1.96 -2.66 -3.57
CA PHE A 66 -0.93 -2.46 -2.56
C PHE A 66 0.45 -2.27 -3.16
N LEU A 67 0.86 -3.15 -4.08
CA LEU A 67 2.19 -3.09 -4.70
C LEU A 67 2.39 -1.83 -5.54
N ILE A 68 1.37 -1.39 -6.29
CA ILE A 68 1.43 -0.14 -7.06
C ILE A 68 1.60 1.07 -6.13
N GLY A 69 0.81 1.15 -5.07
CA GLY A 69 0.94 2.21 -4.07
C GLY A 69 2.32 2.21 -3.40
N LEU A 70 2.80 1.03 -2.98
CA LEU A 70 4.09 0.89 -2.32
C LEU A 70 5.25 1.30 -3.24
N ALA A 71 5.30 0.75 -4.46
CA ALA A 71 6.37 1.03 -5.40
C ALA A 71 6.39 2.52 -5.80
N SER A 72 5.22 3.10 -6.09
CA SER A 72 5.13 4.52 -6.48
C SER A 72 5.68 5.47 -5.40
N MET A 73 5.24 5.34 -4.15
CA MET A 73 5.70 6.21 -3.07
C MET A 73 7.14 5.93 -2.65
N LEU A 74 7.55 4.66 -2.65
CA LEU A 74 8.92 4.30 -2.32
C LEU A 74 9.91 4.91 -3.32
N LEU A 75 9.66 4.74 -4.61
CA LEU A 75 10.52 5.30 -5.67
C LEU A 75 10.55 6.83 -5.63
N LEU A 76 9.38 7.47 -5.47
CA LEU A 76 9.26 8.92 -5.38
C LEU A 76 10.11 9.49 -4.23
N ILE A 77 10.06 8.87 -3.04
CA ILE A 77 10.76 9.40 -1.88
C ILE A 77 12.27 9.10 -1.95
N VAL A 78 12.64 7.86 -2.29
CA VAL A 78 14.06 7.45 -2.38
C VAL A 78 14.80 8.24 -3.46
N GLY A 79 14.10 8.68 -4.51
CA GLY A 79 14.67 9.54 -5.54
C GLY A 79 15.46 8.76 -6.59
N VAL A 80 14.80 7.75 -7.18
CA VAL A 80 15.22 7.18 -8.47
C VAL A 80 14.70 8.05 -9.60
#